data_AF-A0A0P9F7S7-F1
#
_entry.id   AF-A0A0P9F7S7-F1
#
_cell.length_a   1.000
_cell.length_b   1.000
_cell.length_c   1.000
_cell.angle_alpha   90.00
_cell.angle_beta   90.00
_cell.angle_gamma   90.00
#
_symmetry.space_group_name_H-M   'P 1'
#
loop_
_entity.id
_entity.type
_entity.pdbx_description
1 polymer ?
#
loop_
_entity_poly.entity_id
_entity_poly.type
_entity_poly.pdbx_seq_one_letter_code
_entity_poly.pdbx_strand_id
1 'polypeptide(L)'
;ARKSAMEGFSLPGKLADCSDTNPARCEIYIVEGDSAGGSAKQGRDRRFQAILPLRGKILNVEKSRLDKMLSNNEVRTLITAIGASVGEQFDPAKLRYHRIVIMTDADVDGAHIRTLLLTFFFRYMRPIITNGHLYIAQPPLFSIKQGKELKYVYSDAERDTYLSSLPKESRDKVHIQRYKGLGEMNPEQLWETTMNPLNRTMGQVTLEDAQAADETFTMLMGDMVPPRKRFIQTHASEVRNLDI
;
A
#
# COMPACT_ATOMS: atom_id res chain seq x y z
N ALA A 1 2.15 -23.06 14.12
CA ALA A 1 3.59 -23.12 13.78
C ALA A 1 3.92 -21.90 12.93
N ARG A 2 5.04 -21.19 13.16
CA ARG A 2 5.50 -20.14 12.23
C ARG A 2 5.81 -20.81 10.88
N LYS A 3 5.58 -20.12 9.76
CA LYS A 3 6.07 -20.56 8.44
C LYS A 3 7.55 -20.90 8.61
N SER A 4 7.97 -22.12 8.27
CA SER A 4 9.38 -22.48 8.32
C SER A 4 10.13 -21.46 7.48
N ALA A 5 11.03 -20.71 8.11
CA ALA A 5 11.99 -19.90 7.39
C ALA A 5 12.64 -20.79 6.32
N MET A 6 12.84 -20.28 5.11
CA MET A 6 13.74 -20.96 4.18
C MET A 6 15.05 -21.25 4.92
N GLU A 7 15.59 -22.44 4.72
CA GLU A 7 16.90 -22.82 5.23
C GLU A 7 17.92 -21.70 4.90
N GLY A 8 18.32 -20.95 5.92
CA GLY A 8 19.37 -19.92 5.84
C GLY A 8 18.98 -18.47 6.10
N PHE A 9 17.71 -18.05 5.99
CA PHE A 9 17.32 -16.65 6.21
C PHE A 9 16.24 -16.50 7.29
N SER A 10 16.61 -15.91 8.42
CA SER A 10 15.66 -15.48 9.44
C SER A 10 14.71 -14.41 8.88
N LEU A 11 13.43 -14.52 9.22
CA LEU A 11 12.45 -13.51 8.85
C LEU A 11 12.81 -12.16 9.48
N PRO A 12 12.50 -11.02 8.82
CA PRO A 12 12.84 -9.72 9.36
C PRO A 12 12.17 -9.47 10.71
N GLY A 13 12.90 -8.89 11.67
CA GLY A 13 12.36 -8.64 13.01
C GLY A 13 11.14 -7.69 13.04
N LYS A 14 11.00 -6.82 12.02
CA LYS A 14 9.85 -5.92 11.86
C LYS A 14 8.58 -6.63 11.35
N LEU A 15 8.73 -7.80 10.72
CA LEU A 15 7.61 -8.53 10.11
C LEU A 15 6.74 -9.18 11.20
N ALA A 16 5.49 -8.76 11.30
CA ALA A 16 4.48 -9.47 12.06
C ALA A 16 3.78 -10.50 11.14
N ASP A 17 4.36 -11.70 11.04
CA ASP A 17 3.88 -12.73 10.11
C ASP A 17 2.52 -13.34 10.50
N CYS A 18 1.86 -13.98 9.54
CA CYS A 18 0.63 -14.74 9.72
C CYS A 18 0.91 -16.23 10.01
N SER A 19 -0.10 -16.96 10.51
CA SER A 19 0.07 -18.37 10.92
C SER A 19 -0.29 -19.40 9.85
N ASP A 20 -1.11 -19.05 8.86
CA ASP A 20 -1.43 -19.92 7.73
C ASP A 20 -0.18 -20.09 6.86
N THR A 21 0.05 -21.29 6.33
CA THR A 21 1.22 -21.62 5.53
C THR A 21 0.94 -21.59 4.04
N ASN A 22 -0.33 -21.55 3.61
CA ASN A 22 -0.71 -21.52 2.21
C ASN A 22 -0.57 -20.10 1.62
N PRO A 23 0.39 -19.82 0.72
CA PRO A 23 0.60 -18.48 0.17
C PRO A 23 -0.63 -17.90 -0.53
N ALA A 24 -1.48 -18.74 -1.14
CA ALA A 24 -2.69 -18.33 -1.83
C ALA A 24 -3.76 -17.74 -0.89
N ARG A 25 -3.71 -18.09 0.40
CA ARG A 25 -4.60 -17.54 1.43
C ARG A 25 -3.96 -16.37 2.18
N CYS A 26 -2.64 -16.28 2.13
CA CYS A 26 -1.90 -15.30 2.92
C CYS A 26 -1.76 -13.96 2.20
N GLU A 27 -1.81 -12.91 3.00
CA GLU A 27 -1.68 -11.52 2.58
C GLU A 27 -0.54 -10.88 3.36
N ILE A 28 0.18 -9.95 2.75
CA ILE A 28 1.13 -9.07 3.44
C ILE A 28 0.75 -7.63 3.17
N TYR A 29 0.59 -6.86 4.24
CA TYR A 29 0.37 -5.42 4.19
C TYR A 29 1.71 -4.72 4.42
N ILE A 30 2.13 -3.96 3.42
CA ILE A 30 3.30 -3.06 3.49
C ILE A 30 2.76 -1.71 3.96
N VAL A 31 3.05 -1.37 5.21
CA VAL A 31 2.42 -0.23 5.90
C VAL A 31 3.40 0.92 6.05
N GLU A 32 2.94 2.14 5.76
CA GLU A 32 3.70 3.36 6.02
C GLU A 32 3.81 3.65 7.52
N GLY A 33 5.02 3.57 8.06
CA GLY A 33 5.33 3.93 9.45
C GLY A 33 5.02 2.84 10.49
N ASP A 34 5.72 2.90 11.63
CA ASP A 34 5.48 1.95 12.72
C ASP A 34 4.19 2.21 13.47
N SER A 35 3.70 3.45 13.48
CA SER A 35 2.46 3.81 14.18
C SER A 35 1.27 3.09 13.57
N ALA A 36 1.04 3.31 12.26
CA ALA A 36 0.02 2.59 11.50
C ALA A 36 0.29 1.08 11.48
N GLY A 37 1.56 0.66 11.35
CA GLY A 37 1.94 -0.75 11.44
C GLY A 37 1.58 -1.40 12.79
N GLY A 38 1.67 -0.63 13.89
CA GLY A 38 1.27 -1.06 15.23
C GLY A 38 -0.24 -1.28 15.33
N SER A 39 -1.04 -0.33 14.86
CA SER A 39 -2.50 -0.45 14.83
C SER A 39 -2.94 -1.59 13.90
N ALA A 40 -2.37 -1.70 12.70
CA ALA A 40 -2.65 -2.78 11.76
C ALA A 40 -2.27 -4.15 12.34
N LYS A 41 -1.14 -4.26 13.05
CA LYS A 41 -0.73 -5.50 13.73
C LYS A 41 -1.74 -5.95 14.78
N GLN A 42 -2.36 -5.01 15.49
CA GLN A 42 -3.36 -5.29 16.53
C GLN A 42 -4.72 -5.65 15.92
N GLY A 43 -5.13 -4.98 14.84
CA GLY A 43 -6.44 -5.16 14.20
C GLY A 43 -6.53 -6.30 13.19
N ARG A 44 -5.39 -6.83 12.71
CA ARG A 44 -5.37 -7.89 11.67
C ARG A 44 -5.98 -9.21 12.13
N ASP A 45 -6.42 -10.00 11.17
CA ASP A 45 -6.52 -11.45 11.38
C ASP A 45 -5.13 -12.10 11.23
N ARG A 46 -4.52 -12.43 12.37
CA ARG A 46 -3.20 -13.08 12.45
C ARG A 46 -3.14 -14.42 11.74
N ARG A 47 -4.27 -15.02 11.40
CA ARG A 47 -4.31 -16.28 10.65
C ARG A 47 -3.73 -16.09 9.26
N PHE A 48 -4.17 -15.07 8.52
CA PHE A 48 -3.82 -14.95 7.11
C PHE A 48 -3.15 -13.63 6.71
N GLN A 49 -3.23 -12.57 7.51
CA GLN A 49 -2.66 -11.26 7.18
C GLN A 49 -1.35 -11.04 7.92
N ALA A 50 -0.26 -10.74 7.23
CA ALA A 50 1.01 -10.32 7.79
C ALA A 50 1.19 -8.80 7.65
N ILE A 51 1.90 -8.17 8.59
CA ILE A 51 2.16 -6.71 8.56
C ILE A 51 3.65 -6.45 8.50
N LEU A 52 4.06 -5.62 7.55
CA LEU A 52 5.42 -5.15 7.39
C LEU A 52 5.45 -3.61 7.40
N PRO A 53 5.78 -2.98 8.54
CA PRO A 53 5.96 -1.53 8.61
C PRO A 53 7.27 -1.12 7.93
N LEU A 54 7.20 -0.10 7.07
CA LEU A 54 8.36 0.55 6.47
C LEU A 54 8.59 1.92 7.10
N ARG A 55 9.86 2.27 7.33
CA ARG A 55 10.22 3.58 7.90
C ARG A 55 10.82 4.50 6.86
N GLY A 56 10.28 5.71 6.78
CA GLY A 56 10.77 6.75 5.88
C GLY A 56 10.53 6.42 4.40
N LYS A 57 11.10 7.26 3.54
CA LYS A 57 10.99 7.08 2.09
C LYS A 57 11.89 5.94 1.64
N ILE A 58 11.32 5.02 0.85
CA ILE A 58 12.08 3.92 0.26
C ILE A 58 13.13 4.48 -0.71
N LEU A 59 14.26 3.79 -0.81
CA LEU A 59 15.27 4.13 -1.80
C LEU A 59 14.67 4.11 -3.21
N ASN A 60 14.83 5.20 -3.97
CA ASN A 60 14.51 5.17 -5.39
C ASN A 60 15.49 4.26 -6.12
N VAL A 61 15.00 3.09 -6.53
CA VAL A 61 15.79 2.05 -7.16
C VAL A 61 16.07 2.29 -8.65
N GLU A 62 15.37 3.24 -9.28
CA GLU A 62 15.66 3.67 -10.65
C GLU A 62 17.01 4.39 -10.75
N LYS A 63 17.36 5.15 -9.70
CA LYS A 63 18.60 5.95 -9.62
C LYS A 63 19.74 5.23 -8.92
N SER A 64 19.45 4.09 -8.30
CA SER A 64 20.38 3.43 -7.40
C SER A 64 20.88 2.14 -8.03
N ARG A 65 22.20 1.96 -7.99
CA ARG A 65 22.82 0.69 -8.37
C ARG A 65 22.34 -0.45 -7.46
N LEU A 66 22.35 -1.67 -8.01
CA LEU A 66 21.85 -2.87 -7.36
C LEU A 66 22.51 -3.14 -5.99
N ASP A 67 23.82 -2.94 -5.88
CA ASP A 67 24.59 -3.06 -4.63
C ASP A 67 24.09 -2.11 -3.53
N LYS A 68 23.84 -0.84 -3.89
CA LYS A 68 23.28 0.16 -2.98
C LYS A 68 21.85 -0.19 -2.57
N MET A 69 21.07 -0.76 -3.49
CA MET A 69 19.73 -1.24 -3.20
C MET A 69 19.75 -2.40 -2.18
N LEU A 70 20.59 -3.40 -2.39
CA LEU A 70 20.67 -4.58 -1.52
C LEU A 70 21.26 -4.27 -0.13
N SER A 71 22.10 -3.23 -0.02
CA SER A 71 22.59 -2.75 1.27
C SER A 71 21.54 -1.96 2.06
N ASN A 72 20.48 -1.45 1.42
CA ASN A 72 19.39 -0.76 2.11
C ASN A 72 18.58 -1.72 2.99
N ASN A 73 18.42 -1.37 4.27
CA ASN A 73 17.74 -2.22 5.25
C ASN A 73 16.25 -2.43 4.95
N GLU A 74 15.53 -1.40 4.50
CA GLU A 74 14.09 -1.49 4.21
C GLU A 74 13.85 -2.35 2.96
N VAL A 75 14.67 -2.18 1.91
CA VAL A 75 14.59 -3.01 0.69
C VAL A 75 14.94 -4.46 1.00
N ARG A 76 16.03 -4.72 1.74
CA ARG A 76 16.39 -6.09 2.14
C ARG A 76 15.30 -6.74 2.97
N THR A 77 14.72 -5.99 3.91
CA THR A 77 13.59 -6.45 4.72
C THR A 77 12.39 -6.83 3.85
N LEU A 78 12.05 -6.01 2.86
CA LEU A 78 10.97 -6.28 1.91
C LEU A 78 11.24 -7.55 1.08
N ILE A 79 12.44 -7.69 0.54
CA ILE A 79 12.85 -8.87 -0.25
C ILE A 79 12.75 -10.15 0.59
N THR A 80 13.32 -10.14 1.80
CA THR A 80 13.27 -11.29 2.71
C THR A 80 11.84 -11.62 3.14
N ALA A 81 11.00 -10.61 3.38
CA ALA A 81 9.60 -10.84 3.75
C ALA A 81 8.84 -11.53 2.61
N ILE A 82 9.00 -11.09 1.36
CA ILE A 82 8.33 -11.66 0.18
C ILE A 82 8.82 -13.08 -0.11
N GLY A 83 10.12 -13.33 0.03
CA GLY A 83 10.74 -14.66 -0.06
C GLY A 83 11.04 -15.18 -1.47
N ALA A 84 10.73 -14.40 -2.51
CA ALA A 84 10.86 -14.81 -3.91
C ALA A 84 12.15 -14.33 -4.59
N SER A 85 13.14 -13.80 -3.85
CA SER A 85 14.34 -13.14 -4.42
C SER A 85 13.96 -11.97 -5.36
N VAL A 86 14.89 -11.46 -6.19
CA VAL A 86 14.69 -10.30 -7.07
C VAL A 86 15.41 -10.48 -8.42
N GLY A 87 14.97 -9.72 -9.42
CA GLY A 87 15.62 -9.65 -10.73
C GLY A 87 15.64 -11.01 -11.43
N GLU A 88 16.78 -11.39 -11.99
CA GLU A 88 16.96 -12.68 -12.68
C GLU A 88 16.80 -13.90 -11.76
N GLN A 89 16.99 -13.72 -10.45
CA GLN A 89 16.83 -14.80 -9.46
C GLN A 89 15.40 -14.88 -8.91
N PHE A 90 14.49 -14.04 -9.40
CA PHE A 90 13.11 -14.02 -8.92
C PHE A 90 12.39 -15.33 -9.25
N ASP A 91 11.78 -15.94 -8.24
CA ASP A 91 11.04 -17.20 -8.37
C ASP A 91 9.62 -17.06 -7.78
N PRO A 92 8.57 -17.00 -8.62
CA PRO A 92 7.19 -16.85 -8.15
C PRO A 92 6.71 -18.03 -7.29
N ALA A 93 7.27 -19.23 -7.46
CA ALA A 93 6.90 -20.40 -6.67
C ALA A 93 7.31 -20.28 -5.20
N LYS A 94 8.27 -19.40 -4.89
CA LYS A 94 8.75 -19.12 -3.54
C LYS A 94 8.01 -17.98 -2.84
N LEU A 95 7.01 -17.38 -3.49
CA LEU A 95 6.20 -16.33 -2.89
C LEU A 95 5.53 -16.81 -1.61
N ARG A 96 5.71 -16.03 -0.54
CA ARG A 96 5.12 -16.34 0.78
C ARG A 96 3.69 -15.84 0.93
N TYR A 97 3.26 -14.91 0.07
CA TYR A 97 1.96 -14.25 0.07
C TYR A 97 1.53 -13.98 -1.38
N HIS A 98 0.34 -14.44 -1.78
CA HIS A 98 -0.22 -14.15 -3.11
C HIS A 98 -1.01 -12.83 -3.15
N ARG A 99 -1.20 -12.19 -1.99
CA ARG A 99 -1.71 -10.81 -1.94
C ARG A 99 -0.71 -9.93 -1.22
N ILE A 100 -0.11 -9.01 -1.96
CA ILE A 100 0.81 -8.01 -1.47
C ILE A 100 0.08 -6.68 -1.56
N VAL A 101 -0.23 -6.10 -0.41
CA VAL A 101 -1.06 -4.91 -0.31
C VAL A 101 -0.19 -3.74 0.12
N ILE A 102 -0.09 -2.71 -0.72
CA ILE A 102 0.52 -1.43 -0.37
C ILE A 102 -0.53 -0.61 0.38
N MET A 103 -0.23 -0.26 1.64
CA MET A 103 -1.10 0.51 2.50
C MET A 103 -0.36 1.74 3.02
N THR A 104 -0.47 2.83 2.26
CA THR A 104 0.14 4.13 2.52
C THR A 104 -0.91 5.16 2.88
N ASP A 105 -0.48 6.28 3.45
CA ASP A 105 -1.37 7.39 3.80
C ASP A 105 -1.99 8.03 2.54
N ALA A 106 -3.13 8.69 2.72
CA ALA A 106 -3.86 9.38 1.65
C ALA A 106 -3.27 10.75 1.30
N ASP A 107 -2.08 11.07 1.81
CA ASP A 107 -1.39 12.33 1.57
C ASP A 107 -0.35 12.23 0.45
N VAL A 108 0.36 13.34 0.23
CA VAL A 108 1.38 13.45 -0.82
C VAL A 108 2.62 12.59 -0.56
N ASP A 109 2.94 12.32 0.71
CA ASP A 109 4.09 11.50 1.08
C ASP A 109 3.75 10.01 0.91
N GLY A 110 2.53 9.60 1.25
CA GLY A 110 2.02 8.26 0.97
C GLY A 110 1.97 7.96 -0.53
N ALA A 111 1.49 8.90 -1.34
CA ALA A 111 1.53 8.78 -2.82
C ALA A 111 2.96 8.62 -3.36
N HIS A 112 3.94 9.31 -2.75
CA HIS A 112 5.35 9.17 -3.12
C HIS A 112 5.93 7.81 -2.72
N ILE A 113 5.68 7.32 -1.50
CA ILE A 113 6.10 5.99 -1.06
C ILE A 113 5.46 4.91 -1.94
N ARG A 114 4.18 5.03 -2.27
CA ARG A 114 3.46 4.17 -3.20
C ARG A 114 4.16 4.10 -4.55
N THR A 115 4.55 5.26 -5.10
CA THR A 115 5.29 5.33 -6.38
C THR A 115 6.66 4.64 -6.30
N LEU A 116 7.39 4.81 -5.20
CA LEU A 116 8.68 4.13 -4.97
C LEU A 116 8.52 2.60 -4.89
N LEU A 117 7.49 2.13 -4.19
CA LEU A 117 7.15 0.71 -4.12
C LEU A 117 6.77 0.14 -5.48
N LEU A 118 5.89 0.83 -6.23
CA LEU A 118 5.50 0.42 -7.58
C LEU A 118 6.72 0.32 -8.51
N THR A 119 7.64 1.29 -8.42
CA THR A 119 8.92 1.26 -9.16
C THR A 119 9.74 0.03 -8.77
N PHE A 120 9.86 -0.26 -7.48
CA PHE A 120 10.57 -1.44 -6.99
C PHE A 120 9.97 -2.76 -7.51
N PHE A 121 8.66 -2.93 -7.39
CA PHE A 121 7.98 -4.12 -7.90
C PHE A 121 8.13 -4.24 -9.42
N PHE A 122 7.95 -3.15 -10.17
CA PHE A 122 8.07 -3.17 -11.62
C PHE A 122 9.47 -3.54 -12.12
N ARG A 123 10.53 -3.02 -11.46
CA ARG A 123 11.93 -3.25 -11.87
C ARG A 123 12.48 -4.59 -11.39
N TYR A 124 12.12 -5.05 -10.20
CA TYR A 124 12.80 -6.18 -9.55
C TYR A 124 11.92 -7.39 -9.26
N MET A 125 10.59 -7.23 -9.32
CA MET A 125 9.64 -8.30 -9.01
C MET A 125 8.42 -8.24 -9.94
N ARG A 126 8.65 -7.91 -11.23
CA ARG A 126 7.59 -7.69 -12.22
C ARG A 126 6.54 -8.81 -12.26
N PRO A 127 6.89 -10.11 -12.12
CA PRO A 127 5.90 -11.17 -12.11
C PRO A 127 4.84 -11.06 -11.02
N ILE A 128 5.10 -10.36 -9.91
CA ILE A 128 4.08 -10.07 -8.88
C ILE A 128 2.94 -9.23 -9.46
N ILE A 129 3.26 -8.28 -10.34
CA ILE A 129 2.27 -7.42 -11.00
C ILE A 129 1.54 -8.24 -12.07
N THR A 130 2.27 -8.92 -12.96
CA THR A 130 1.65 -9.66 -14.07
C THR A 130 0.81 -10.85 -13.63
N ASN A 131 1.13 -11.47 -12.48
CA ASN A 131 0.33 -12.54 -11.88
C ASN A 131 -0.81 -12.03 -11.00
N GLY A 132 -1.02 -10.70 -10.93
CA GLY A 132 -2.13 -10.09 -10.21
C GLY A 132 -2.01 -10.18 -8.69
N HIS A 133 -0.79 -10.24 -8.14
CA HIS A 133 -0.55 -10.35 -6.69
C HIS A 133 -0.37 -9.01 -5.98
N LEU A 134 -0.24 -7.90 -6.71
CA LEU A 134 -0.03 -6.56 -6.13
C LEU A 134 -1.34 -5.77 -6.06
N TYR A 135 -1.61 -5.21 -4.89
CA TYR A 135 -2.81 -4.44 -4.57
C TYR A 135 -2.44 -3.15 -3.84
N ILE A 136 -3.32 -2.15 -3.94
CA ILE A 136 -3.26 -0.88 -3.20
C ILE A 136 -4.51 -0.80 -2.34
N ALA A 137 -4.34 -0.66 -1.03
CA ALA A 137 -5.45 -0.42 -0.11
C ALA A 137 -6.00 1.00 -0.30
N GLN A 138 -7.32 1.15 -0.22
CA GLN A 138 -7.98 2.46 -0.28
C GLN A 138 -8.62 2.77 1.08
N PRO A 139 -7.91 3.47 1.99
CA PRO A 139 -8.48 3.89 3.26
C PRO A 139 -9.57 4.94 3.09
N PRO A 140 -10.52 5.05 4.05
CA PRO A 140 -11.56 6.05 4.00
C PRO A 140 -10.99 7.44 4.25
N LEU A 141 -11.55 8.45 3.60
CA LEU A 141 -11.16 9.86 3.82
C LEU A 141 -11.89 10.47 5.01
N PHE A 142 -13.12 10.02 5.29
CA PHE A 142 -13.92 10.55 6.38
C PHE A 142 -14.66 9.45 7.15
N SER A 143 -14.92 9.72 8.43
CA SER A 143 -15.99 9.08 9.17
C SER A 143 -17.04 10.11 9.56
N ILE A 144 -18.29 9.67 9.50
CA ILE A 144 -19.48 10.48 9.73
C ILE A 144 -20.28 9.77 10.82
N LYS A 145 -20.34 10.39 12.01
CA LYS A 145 -21.02 9.84 13.17
C LYS A 145 -22.32 10.58 13.45
N GLN A 146 -23.41 9.82 13.54
CA GLN A 146 -24.75 10.33 13.88
C GLN A 146 -25.32 9.51 15.04
N GLY A 147 -25.25 10.07 16.26
CA GLY A 147 -25.63 9.34 17.47
C GLY A 147 -24.78 8.09 17.67
N LYS A 148 -25.37 6.90 17.44
CA LYS A 148 -24.68 5.59 17.52
C LYS A 148 -24.21 5.07 16.16
N GLU A 149 -24.71 5.61 15.06
CA GLU A 149 -24.32 5.18 13.72
C GLU A 149 -23.00 5.83 13.32
N LEU A 150 -22.10 5.01 12.78
CA LEU A 150 -20.81 5.44 12.23
C LEU A 150 -20.74 4.97 10.77
N LYS A 151 -20.50 5.90 9.87
CA LYS A 151 -20.34 5.62 8.44
C LYS A 151 -19.00 6.12 7.93
N TYR A 152 -18.27 5.27 7.22
CA TYR A 152 -17.05 5.66 6.52
C TYR A 152 -17.36 6.01 5.07
N VAL A 153 -16.69 7.04 4.54
CA VAL A 153 -16.81 7.47 3.14
C VAL A 153 -15.42 7.75 2.57
N TYR A 154 -15.26 7.50 1.27
CA TYR A 154 -13.97 7.41 0.59
C TYR A 154 -13.69 8.60 -0.32
N SER A 155 -14.67 9.49 -0.52
CA SER A 155 -14.50 10.73 -1.30
C SER A 155 -15.25 11.92 -0.70
N ASP A 156 -14.84 13.13 -1.07
CA ASP A 156 -15.61 14.35 -0.77
C ASP A 156 -17.02 14.28 -1.39
N ALA A 157 -17.16 13.72 -2.59
CA ALA A 157 -18.44 13.55 -3.27
C ALA A 157 -19.37 12.59 -2.52
N GLU A 158 -18.85 11.47 -2.01
CA GLU A 158 -19.62 10.53 -1.17
C GLU A 158 -20.05 11.18 0.15
N ARG A 159 -19.16 11.96 0.78
CA ARG A 159 -19.49 12.73 1.98
C ARG A 159 -20.65 13.69 1.69
N ASP A 160 -20.53 14.51 0.66
CA ASP A 160 -21.51 15.54 0.35
C ASP A 160 -22.86 14.95 -0.06
N THR A 161 -22.84 13.84 -0.80
CA THR A 161 -24.03 13.06 -1.16
C THR A 161 -24.70 12.49 0.09
N TYR A 162 -23.94 11.89 1.00
CA TYR A 162 -24.47 11.34 2.25
C TYR A 162 -25.04 12.42 3.16
N LEU A 163 -24.33 13.54 3.35
CA LEU A 163 -24.86 14.66 4.10
C LEU A 163 -26.13 15.21 3.46
N SER A 164 -26.20 15.22 2.13
CA SER A 164 -27.38 15.67 1.38
C SER A 164 -28.58 14.74 1.48
N SER A 165 -28.40 13.46 1.80
CA SER A 165 -29.53 12.54 2.02
C SER A 165 -30.11 12.62 3.44
N LEU A 166 -29.38 13.21 4.39
CA LEU A 166 -29.85 13.38 5.76
C LEU A 166 -30.87 14.52 5.89
N PRO A 167 -31.91 14.38 6.76
CA PRO A 167 -32.81 15.47 7.13
C PRO A 167 -32.03 16.67 7.71
N LYS A 168 -32.49 17.91 7.47
CA LYS A 168 -31.81 19.13 7.94
C LYS A 168 -31.49 19.09 9.44
N GLU A 169 -32.46 18.72 10.26
CA GLU A 169 -32.33 18.62 11.72
C GLU A 169 -31.28 17.60 12.19
N SER A 170 -30.97 16.61 11.34
CA SER A 170 -29.96 15.59 11.59
C SER A 170 -28.57 16.06 11.16
N ARG A 171 -28.45 16.81 10.06
CA ARG A 171 -27.16 17.31 9.56
C ARG A 171 -26.41 18.13 10.60
N ASP A 172 -27.13 18.98 11.35
CA ASP A 172 -26.52 19.84 12.37
C ASP A 172 -25.99 19.06 13.59
N LYS A 173 -26.34 17.78 13.72
CA LYS A 173 -25.93 16.90 14.84
C LYS A 173 -24.88 15.86 14.44
N VAL A 174 -24.38 15.92 13.21
CA VAL A 174 -23.41 14.96 12.69
C VAL A 174 -21.99 15.41 13.04
N HIS A 175 -21.18 14.48 13.55
CA HIS A 175 -19.75 14.69 13.76
C HIS A 175 -18.98 14.09 12.59
N ILE A 176 -18.24 14.92 11.86
CA ILE A 176 -17.41 14.51 10.72
C ILE A 176 -15.94 14.54 11.16
N GLN A 177 -15.26 13.41 11.05
CA GLN A 177 -13.81 13.32 11.23
C GLN A 177 -13.17 13.03 9.87
N ARG A 178 -12.18 13.84 9.49
CA ARG A 178 -11.33 13.58 8.32
C ARG A 178 -10.07 12.85 8.78
N TYR A 179 -9.74 11.75 8.11
CA TYR A 179 -8.47 11.05 8.33
C TYR A 179 -7.41 11.66 7.42
N LYS A 180 -6.27 12.08 7.98
CA LYS A 180 -5.12 12.56 7.20
C LYS A 180 -4.10 11.47 6.91
N GLY A 181 -4.05 10.45 7.76
CA GLY A 181 -3.15 9.31 7.62
C GLY A 181 -3.66 8.11 8.42
N LEU A 182 -3.11 6.94 8.12
CA LEU A 182 -3.47 5.66 8.73
C LEU A 182 -3.16 5.63 10.23
N GLY A 183 -2.18 6.42 10.68
CA GLY A 183 -1.81 6.55 12.09
C GLY A 183 -2.88 7.21 12.98
N GLU A 184 -3.89 7.87 12.39
CA GLU A 184 -5.03 8.46 13.13
C GLU A 184 -6.15 7.44 13.39
N MET A 185 -6.06 6.24 12.81
CA MET A 185 -7.05 5.19 12.94
C MET A 185 -6.66 4.20 14.04
N ASN A 186 -7.64 3.84 14.86
CA ASN A 186 -7.46 2.76 15.83
C ASN A 186 -7.51 1.37 15.13
N PRO A 187 -7.09 0.29 15.82
CA PRO A 187 -7.07 -1.05 15.23
C PRO A 187 -8.41 -1.52 14.65
N GLU A 188 -9.50 -1.22 15.34
CA GLU A 188 -10.86 -1.61 14.93
C GLU A 188 -11.27 -0.87 13.65
N GLN A 189 -11.01 0.43 13.56
CA GLN A 189 -11.27 1.25 12.38
C GLN A 189 -10.48 0.75 11.18
N LEU A 190 -9.18 0.43 11.34
CA LEU A 190 -8.39 -0.14 10.26
C LEU A 190 -8.96 -1.48 9.79
N TRP A 191 -9.33 -2.35 10.73
CA TRP A 191 -9.96 -3.62 10.38
C TRP A 191 -11.24 -3.43 9.58
N GLU A 192 -12.17 -2.61 10.08
CA GLU A 192 -13.48 -2.38 9.47
C GLU A 192 -13.43 -1.72 8.10
N THR A 193 -12.33 -1.06 7.73
CA THR A 193 -12.30 -0.22 6.53
C THR A 193 -11.28 -0.67 5.49
N THR A 194 -10.14 -1.21 5.91
CA THR A 194 -9.00 -1.48 5.00
C THR A 194 -8.53 -2.93 5.03
N MET A 195 -8.80 -3.66 6.11
CA MET A 195 -8.21 -5.00 6.29
C MET A 195 -9.23 -6.13 6.21
N ASN A 196 -10.48 -5.91 6.61
CA ASN A 196 -11.51 -6.94 6.57
C ASN A 196 -11.90 -7.29 5.12
N PRO A 197 -11.69 -8.54 4.65
CA PRO A 197 -11.99 -8.94 3.28
C PRO A 197 -13.46 -8.77 2.86
N LEU A 198 -14.38 -8.66 3.81
CA LEU A 198 -15.82 -8.53 3.53
C LEU A 198 -16.22 -7.11 3.10
N ASN A 199 -15.45 -6.09 3.46
CA ASN A 199 -15.85 -4.69 3.27
C ASN A 199 -14.73 -3.74 2.85
N ARG A 200 -13.47 -4.20 2.81
CA ARG A 200 -12.35 -3.39 2.32
C ARG A 200 -12.45 -3.12 0.82
N THR A 201 -11.93 -1.97 0.41
CA THR A 201 -11.75 -1.60 -1.00
C THR A 201 -10.27 -1.65 -1.36
N MET A 202 -9.94 -2.27 -2.49
CA MET A 202 -8.57 -2.37 -2.99
C MET A 202 -8.52 -2.18 -4.50
N GLY A 203 -7.51 -1.46 -4.99
CA GLY A 203 -7.15 -1.45 -6.40
C GLY A 203 -6.14 -2.55 -6.70
N GLN A 204 -6.41 -3.41 -7.70
CA GLN A 204 -5.42 -4.36 -8.19
C GLN A 204 -4.51 -3.66 -9.20
N VAL A 205 -3.20 -3.79 -9.06
CA VAL A 205 -2.25 -3.22 -10.00
C VAL A 205 -2.12 -4.14 -11.21
N THR A 206 -2.40 -3.63 -12.40
CA THR A 206 -2.26 -4.33 -13.68
C THR A 206 -1.13 -3.74 -14.50
N LEU A 207 -0.62 -4.52 -15.46
CA LEU A 207 0.38 -4.07 -16.43
C LEU A 207 -0.15 -4.35 -17.84
N GLU A 208 -0.64 -3.30 -18.50
CA GLU A 208 -1.20 -3.39 -19.85
C GLU A 208 -0.11 -3.25 -20.91
N ASP A 209 0.67 -2.16 -20.85
CA ASP A 209 1.80 -1.90 -21.74
C ASP A 209 3.09 -1.81 -20.93
N ALA A 210 3.92 -2.86 -21.05
CA ALA A 210 5.19 -2.93 -20.37
C ALA A 210 6.19 -1.87 -20.84
N GLN A 211 6.15 -1.49 -22.13
CA GLN A 211 7.06 -0.50 -22.70
C GLN A 211 6.67 0.90 -22.23
N ALA A 212 5.39 1.27 -22.35
CA ALA A 212 4.92 2.57 -21.89
C ALA A 212 5.12 2.76 -20.38
N ALA A 213 4.91 1.70 -19.59
CA ALA A 213 5.22 1.71 -18.16
C ALA A 213 6.72 1.93 -17.90
N ASP A 214 7.60 1.27 -18.66
CA ASP A 214 9.06 1.42 -18.55
C ASP A 214 9.50 2.87 -18.81
N GLU A 215 9.03 3.44 -19.92
CA GLU A 215 9.29 4.83 -20.31
C GLU A 215 8.80 5.81 -19.23
N THR A 216 7.62 5.55 -18.67
CA THR A 216 7.03 6.35 -17.60
C THR A 216 7.88 6.31 -16.33
N PHE A 217 8.29 5.11 -15.88
CA PHE A 217 9.16 4.96 -14.72
C PHE A 217 10.52 5.63 -14.95
N THR A 218 11.12 5.46 -16.12
CA THR A 218 12.41 6.11 -16.43
C THR A 218 12.30 7.64 -16.45
N MET A 219 11.23 8.20 -17.02
CA MET A 219 10.99 9.64 -17.01
C MET A 219 10.74 10.19 -15.59
N LEU A 220 9.84 9.56 -14.84
CA LEU A 220 9.44 10.05 -13.52
C LEU A 220 10.47 9.76 -12.43
N MET A 221 11.14 8.61 -12.50
CA MET A 221 12.01 8.11 -11.43
C MET A 221 13.49 8.16 -11.78
N GLY A 222 13.86 8.28 -13.05
CA GLY A 222 15.26 8.29 -13.52
C GLY A 222 15.99 9.62 -13.30
N ASP A 223 17.27 9.68 -13.68
CA ASP A 223 18.14 10.81 -13.33
C ASP A 223 17.89 12.10 -14.12
N MET A 224 17.23 11.98 -15.27
CA MET A 224 16.96 13.11 -16.15
C MET A 224 15.92 14.06 -15.57
N VAL A 225 16.38 15.20 -15.05
CA VAL A 225 15.51 16.24 -14.47
C VAL A 225 14.68 16.99 -15.53
N PRO A 226 15.22 17.41 -16.69
CA PRO A 226 14.46 18.24 -17.63
C PRO A 226 13.19 17.57 -18.19
N PRO A 227 13.19 16.29 -18.63
CA PRO A 227 11.98 15.61 -19.09
C PRO A 227 10.91 15.52 -18.01
N ARG A 228 11.31 15.14 -16.78
CA ARG A 228 10.41 15.08 -15.62
C ARG A 228 9.77 16.43 -15.32
N LYS A 229 10.56 17.50 -15.31
CA LYS A 229 10.05 18.86 -15.04
C LYS A 229 9.03 19.27 -16.09
N ARG A 230 9.30 19.02 -17.38
CA ARG A 230 8.35 19.29 -18.46
C ARG A 230 7.06 18.50 -18.28
N PHE A 231 7.16 17.20 -18.02
CA PHE A 231 6.00 16.34 -17.80
C PHE A 231 5.10 16.87 -16.68
N ILE A 232 5.69 17.21 -15.53
CA ILE A 232 4.95 17.78 -14.39
C ILE A 232 4.31 19.11 -14.78
N GLN A 233 5.05 20.02 -15.44
CA GLN A 233 4.51 21.32 -15.83
C GLN A 233 3.36 21.21 -16.84
N THR A 234 3.40 20.25 -17.74
CA THR A 234 2.36 20.02 -18.74
C THR A 234 1.09 19.44 -18.10
N HIS A 235 1.21 18.45 -17.22
CA HIS A 235 0.06 17.68 -16.75
C HIS A 235 -0.42 18.05 -15.34
N ALA A 236 0.35 18.82 -14.56
CA ALA A 236 -0.02 19.14 -13.17
C ALA A 236 -1.38 19.85 -13.03
N SER A 237 -1.77 20.67 -14.03
CA SER A 237 -3.07 21.34 -14.04
C SER A 237 -4.24 20.42 -14.42
N GLU A 238 -3.95 19.32 -15.12
CA GLU A 238 -4.94 18.34 -15.59
C GLU A 238 -5.31 17.37 -14.47
N VAL A 239 -4.38 17.13 -13.54
CA VAL A 239 -4.59 16.24 -12.39
C VAL A 239 -5.26 17.02 -11.26
N ARG A 240 -6.60 17.01 -11.23
CA ARG A 240 -7.36 17.52 -10.07
C ARG A 240 -7.69 16.46 -9.02
N ASN A 241 -7.85 15.20 -9.42
CA ASN A 241 -7.97 13.98 -8.61
C ASN A 241 -8.21 12.82 -9.59
N LEU A 242 -7.18 12.03 -9.93
CA LEU A 242 -7.33 10.86 -10.82
C LEU A 242 -7.93 9.64 -10.10
N ASP A 243 -8.04 9.68 -8.77
CA ASP A 243 -8.59 8.61 -7.93
C ASP A 243 -9.95 9.06 -7.32
N ILE A 244 -10.99 9.26 -8.15
CA ILE A 244 -12.40 9.31 -7.71
C ILE A 244 -13.08 8.00 -8.08
#